data_AF-A0A7S2TJL4-F1
#
_entry.id   AF-A0A7S2TJL4-F1
#
_cell.length_a   1.000
_cell.length_b   1.000
_cell.length_c   1.000
_cell.angle_alpha   90.00
_cell.angle_beta   90.00
_cell.angle_gamma   90.00
#
_symmetry.space_group_name_H-M   'P 1'
#
loop_
_entity.id
_entity.type
_entity.pdbx_description
1 polymer ?
#
loop_
_entity_poly.entity_id
_entity_poly.type
_entity_poly.pdbx_seq_one_letter_code
_entity_poly.pdbx_strand_id
1 'polypeptide(L)'
;RRTLLEQASMMSEIYARGPIECMMATPKIFEDYSGGVLCDSSNATHISHDVEIVGWGVENEQKYWIARNSWGTAWGEEGFFRICKGTNNLMIESACAWVVPDLLRSGLLL
;
A
#
# COMPACT_ATOMS: atom_id res chain seq x y z
N ARG A 1 13.36 -0.08 14.42
CA ARG A 1 12.77 1.05 15.19
C ARG A 1 12.13 2.12 14.30
N ARG A 2 12.64 2.40 13.07
CA ARG A 2 11.99 3.29 12.08
C ARG A 2 10.66 2.73 11.54
N THR A 3 10.68 1.47 11.09
CA THR A 3 9.54 0.78 10.46
C THR A 3 8.26 0.75 11.30
N LEU A 4 8.37 0.59 12.62
CA LEU A 4 7.19 0.56 13.51
C LEU A 4 6.48 1.92 13.62
N LEU A 5 7.22 3.03 13.62
CA LEU A 5 6.64 4.38 13.66
C LEU A 5 6.03 4.76 12.30
N GLU A 6 6.67 4.34 11.21
CA GLU A 6 6.18 4.51 9.84
C GLU A 6 4.86 3.77 9.64
N GLN A 7 4.80 2.48 10.00
CA GLN A 7 3.56 1.68 9.91
C GLN A 7 2.43 2.26 10.77
N ALA A 8 2.72 2.69 12.00
CA ALA A 8 1.71 3.28 12.87
C ALA A 8 1.15 4.58 12.28
N SER A 9 2.01 5.42 11.70
CA SER A 9 1.60 6.65 11.01
C SER A 9 0.72 6.35 9.80
N MET A 10 1.12 5.39 8.96
CA MET A 10 0.33 4.96 7.80
C MET A 10 -1.06 4.45 8.21
N MET A 11 -1.12 3.56 9.21
CA MET A 11 -2.39 3.03 9.73
C MET A 11 -3.28 4.14 10.29
N SER A 12 -2.68 5.09 11.01
CA SER A 12 -3.40 6.22 11.60
C SER A 12 -4.00 7.12 10.53
N GLU A 13 -3.25 7.45 9.47
CA GLU A 13 -3.76 8.30 8.39
C GLU A 13 -4.84 7.58 7.58
N ILE A 14 -4.63 6.30 7.24
CA ILE A 14 -5.65 5.50 6.56
C ILE A 14 -6.94 5.43 7.36
N TYR A 15 -6.85 5.19 8.67
CA TYR A 15 -8.02 5.16 9.55
C TYR A 15 -8.75 6.50 9.61
N ALA A 16 -8.00 7.61 9.71
CA ALA A 16 -8.56 8.92 9.94
C ALA A 16 -9.12 9.58 8.67
N ARG A 17 -8.48 9.34 7.52
CA ARG A 17 -8.66 10.15 6.30
C ARG A 17 -8.76 9.35 5.01
N GLY A 18 -8.67 8.03 5.06
CA GLY A 18 -8.78 7.18 3.89
C GLY A 18 -7.44 6.92 3.19
N PRO A 19 -7.46 6.42 1.96
CA PRO A 19 -6.29 5.81 1.34
C PRO A 19 -5.08 6.74 1.22
N ILE A 20 -3.89 6.14 1.23
CA ILE A 20 -2.62 6.83 1.04
C ILE A 20 -1.91 6.29 -0.20
N GLU A 21 -1.17 7.15 -0.89
CA GLU A 21 -0.29 6.74 -1.98
C GLU A 21 1.04 6.26 -1.38
N CYS A 22 1.60 5.19 -1.93
CA CYS A 22 2.92 4.69 -1.58
C CYS A 22 3.66 4.14 -2.81
N MET A 23 4.96 4.33 -2.82
CA MET A 23 5.84 3.80 -3.86
C MET A 23 6.35 2.40 -3.50
N MET A 24 6.56 1.54 -4.50
CA MET A 24 7.14 0.20 -4.31
C MET A 24 7.99 -0.28 -5.50
N ALA A 25 8.79 -1.30 -5.23
CA ALA A 25 9.47 -2.08 -6.26
C ALA A 25 8.52 -3.10 -6.90
N THR A 26 8.64 -3.33 -8.21
CA THR A 26 7.80 -4.30 -8.95
C THR A 26 8.64 -5.40 -9.61
N PRO A 27 9.22 -6.33 -8.82
CA PRO A 27 9.86 -7.51 -9.41
C PRO A 27 8.82 -8.40 -10.11
N LYS A 28 9.28 -9.33 -10.94
CA LYS A 28 8.41 -10.25 -11.69
C LYS A 28 7.37 -10.99 -10.83
N ILE A 29 7.69 -11.34 -9.59
CA ILE A 29 6.73 -11.99 -8.66
C ILE A 29 5.52 -11.09 -8.36
N PHE A 30 5.70 -9.77 -8.33
CA PHE A 30 4.60 -8.82 -8.21
C PHE A 30 3.83 -8.70 -9.54
N GLU A 31 4.53 -8.62 -10.67
CA GLU A 31 3.88 -8.58 -12.00
C GLU A 31 2.95 -9.78 -12.23
N ASP A 32 3.40 -10.97 -11.81
CA ASP A 32 2.66 -12.23 -11.94
C ASP A 32 1.65 -12.49 -10.79
N TYR A 33 1.44 -11.53 -9.88
CA TYR A 33 0.56 -11.69 -8.72
C TYR A 33 -0.89 -12.00 -9.13
N SER A 34 -1.47 -13.02 -8.49
CA SER A 34 -2.86 -13.45 -8.72
C SER A 34 -3.68 -13.64 -7.44
N GLY A 35 -3.05 -13.57 -6.26
CA GLY A 35 -3.73 -13.67 -4.97
C GLY A 35 -2.84 -14.08 -3.80
N GLY A 36 -3.38 -13.94 -2.60
CA GLY A 36 -2.71 -14.28 -1.33
C GLY A 36 -1.90 -13.12 -0.75
N VAL A 37 -1.21 -13.35 0.37
CA VAL A 37 -0.31 -12.34 0.93
C VAL A 37 1.07 -12.49 0.27
N LEU A 38 1.43 -11.54 -0.58
CA LEU A 38 2.76 -11.49 -1.20
C LEU A 38 3.81 -11.10 -0.17
N CYS A 39 4.82 -11.95 -0.02
CA CYS A 39 5.95 -11.75 0.88
C CYS A 39 7.23 -12.09 0.13
N ASP A 40 7.76 -11.14 -0.64
CA ASP A 40 8.97 -11.35 -1.43
C ASP A 40 10.21 -11.44 -0.55
N SER A 41 11.13 -12.35 -0.88
CA SER A 41 12.41 -12.54 -0.19
C SER A 41 13.61 -12.13 -1.04
N SER A 42 13.40 -11.55 -2.22
CA SER A 42 14.48 -11.17 -3.15
C SER A 42 15.22 -9.90 -2.72
N ASN A 43 14.66 -9.12 -1.78
CA ASN A 43 15.13 -7.78 -1.42
C ASN A 43 15.18 -6.83 -2.63
N ALA A 44 14.20 -6.91 -3.53
CA ALA A 44 14.05 -5.92 -4.59
C ALA A 44 13.80 -4.52 -3.99
N THR A 45 14.69 -3.58 -4.31
CA THR A 45 14.65 -2.19 -3.80
C THR A 45 14.51 -1.13 -4.90
N HIS A 46 14.53 -1.53 -6.17
CA HIS A 46 14.34 -0.61 -7.30
C HIS A 46 12.87 -0.21 -7.38
N ILE A 47 12.54 0.94 -6.78
CA ILE A 47 11.20 1.53 -6.79
C ILE A 47 10.87 1.95 -8.22
N SER A 48 9.71 1.51 -8.71
CA SER A 48 9.30 1.68 -10.11
C SER A 48 7.80 1.92 -10.28
N HIS A 49 7.02 1.91 -9.21
CA HIS A 49 5.56 1.98 -9.28
C HIS A 49 4.93 2.61 -8.04
N ASP A 50 3.81 3.30 -8.25
CA ASP A 50 3.00 3.92 -7.20
C ASP A 50 1.67 3.17 -7.06
N VAL A 51 1.27 2.92 -5.81
CA VAL A 51 0.06 2.18 -5.45
C VAL A 51 -0.70 2.91 -4.36
N GLU A 52 -1.97 2.56 -4.17
CA GLU A 52 -2.79 3.14 -3.11
C GLU A 52 -3.05 2.11 -2.01
N ILE A 53 -2.58 2.36 -0.79
CA ILE A 53 -2.88 1.52 0.37
C ILE A 53 -4.22 1.95 0.96
N VAL A 54 -5.16 1.01 0.99
CA VAL A 54 -6.56 1.26 1.40
C VAL A 54 -6.90 0.65 2.76
N GLY A 55 -6.04 -0.21 3.30
CA GLY A 55 -6.29 -0.89 4.57
C GLY A 55 -5.19 -1.87 4.95
N TRP A 56 -5.44 -2.62 6.02
CA TRP A 56 -4.55 -3.66 6.53
C TRP A 56 -5.36 -4.78 7.18
N GLY A 57 -4.73 -5.93 7.37
CA GLY A 57 -5.34 -7.06 8.06
C GLY A 57 -4.33 -8.00 8.68
N VAL A 58 -4.88 -9.06 9.28
CA VAL A 58 -4.13 -10.18 9.84
C VAL A 58 -4.85 -11.47 9.48
N GLU A 59 -4.15 -12.42 8.87
CA GLU A 59 -4.66 -13.74 8.51
C GLU A 59 -3.61 -14.77 8.93
N ASN A 60 -3.98 -15.76 9.74
CA ASN A 60 -3.06 -16.80 10.23
C ASN A 60 -1.75 -16.23 10.81
N GLU A 61 -1.87 -15.21 11.67
CA GLU A 61 -0.74 -14.44 12.26
C GLU A 61 0.08 -13.60 11.26
N GLN A 62 -0.14 -13.75 9.96
CA GLN A 62 0.49 -12.94 8.91
C GLN A 62 -0.22 -11.59 8.79
N LYS A 63 0.53 -10.51 9.06
CA LYS A 63 0.07 -9.13 8.88
C LYS A 63 0.25 -8.70 7.43
N TYR A 64 -0.71 -7.98 6.87
CA TYR A 64 -0.64 -7.48 5.50
C TYR A 64 -1.24 -6.09 5.33
N TRP A 65 -0.77 -5.39 4.31
CA TRP A 65 -1.43 -4.23 3.70
C TRP A 65 -2.37 -4.70 2.61
N ILE A 66 -3.47 -3.97 2.41
CA ILE A 66 -4.36 -4.11 1.25
C ILE A 66 -4.12 -2.89 0.38
N ALA A 67 -3.75 -3.11 -0.88
CA ALA A 67 -3.44 -2.03 -1.80
C ALA A 67 -4.16 -2.21 -3.14
N ARG A 68 -4.57 -1.09 -3.73
CA ARG A 68 -5.16 -1.02 -5.06
C ARG A 68 -4.07 -0.76 -6.08
N ASN A 69 -4.05 -1.57 -7.13
CA ASN A 69 -3.19 -1.38 -8.29
C ASN A 69 -3.92 -0.60 -9.40
N SER A 70 -3.18 -0.12 -10.39
CA SER A 70 -3.67 0.68 -11.52
C SER A 70 -3.69 -0.09 -12.85
N TRP A 71 -3.57 -1.43 -12.80
CA TRP A 71 -3.49 -2.30 -14.00
C TRP A 71 -4.82 -2.97 -14.38
N GLY A 72 -5.94 -2.46 -13.85
CA GLY A 72 -7.29 -2.96 -14.13
C GLY A 72 -7.70 -4.16 -13.28
N THR A 73 -8.98 -4.51 -13.36
CA THR A 73 -9.61 -5.51 -12.48
C THR A 73 -9.26 -6.96 -12.85
N ALA A 74 -8.72 -7.20 -14.04
CA ALA A 74 -8.28 -8.54 -14.45
C ALA A 74 -6.98 -8.99 -13.77
N TRP A 75 -6.25 -8.07 -13.13
CA TRP A 75 -5.00 -8.37 -12.44
C TRP A 75 -5.24 -8.59 -10.95
N GLY A 76 -4.52 -9.52 -10.34
CA GLY A 76 -4.56 -9.77 -8.90
C GLY A 76 -5.95 -10.12 -8.37
N GLU A 77 -6.28 -9.59 -7.20
CA GLU A 77 -7.57 -9.78 -6.53
C GLU A 77 -8.54 -8.67 -6.95
N GLU A 78 -9.05 -8.75 -8.18
CA GLU A 78 -9.96 -7.75 -8.77
C GLU A 78 -9.33 -6.33 -8.85
N GLY A 79 -8.02 -6.25 -9.14
CA GLY A 79 -7.24 -5.02 -9.17
C GLY A 79 -6.58 -4.68 -7.84
N PHE A 80 -6.78 -5.49 -6.80
CA PHE A 80 -6.12 -5.33 -5.50
C PHE A 80 -5.03 -6.39 -5.28
N PHE A 81 -4.20 -6.13 -4.29
CA PHE A 81 -3.23 -7.09 -3.79
C PHE A 81 -3.03 -6.96 -2.30
N ARG A 82 -2.53 -8.04 -1.69
CA ARG A 82 -2.13 -8.07 -0.29
C ARG A 82 -0.62 -8.29 -0.21
N ILE A 83 0.05 -7.50 0.61
CA ILE A 83 1.51 -7.57 0.77
C ILE A 83 1.90 -7.57 2.24
N CYS A 84 2.94 -8.33 2.57
CA CYS A 84 3.52 -8.46 3.90
C CYS A 84 3.72 -7.09 4.57
N LYS A 85 3.08 -6.88 5.72
CA LYS A 85 3.21 -5.67 6.54
C LYS A 85 4.16 -5.93 7.69
N GLY A 86 5.06 -4.99 7.98
CA GLY A 86 6.02 -5.14 9.08
C GLY A 86 7.47 -5.17 8.64
N THR A 87 7.71 -5.50 7.37
CA THR A 87 9.03 -5.88 6.83
C THR A 87 9.53 -4.93 5.75
N ASN A 88 8.80 -3.83 5.48
CA ASN A 88 9.05 -2.95 4.34
C ASN A 88 9.20 -3.73 3.02
N ASN A 89 8.34 -4.73 2.82
CA ASN A 89 8.43 -5.62 1.66
C ASN A 89 8.27 -4.80 0.37
N LEU A 90 9.17 -5.03 -0.59
CA LEU A 90 9.23 -4.26 -1.84
C LEU A 90 9.27 -2.73 -1.63
N MET A 91 9.83 -2.27 -0.51
CA MET A 91 9.95 -0.85 -0.16
C MET A 91 8.62 -0.11 0.09
N ILE A 92 7.48 -0.82 0.15
CA ILE A 92 6.14 -0.20 0.21
C ILE A 92 5.89 0.68 1.46
N GLU A 93 6.71 0.53 2.51
CA GLU A 93 6.61 1.33 3.74
C GLU A 93 7.60 2.51 3.75
N SER A 94 8.35 2.76 2.66
CA SER A 94 9.48 3.70 2.62
C SER A 94 9.13 5.11 2.17
N ALA A 95 8.16 5.24 1.26
CA ALA A 95 7.80 6.52 0.65
C ALA A 95 6.29 6.52 0.42
N CYS A 96 5.56 7.24 1.26
CA CYS A 96 4.12 7.37 1.18
C CYS A 96 3.71 8.83 1.33
N ALA A 97 2.64 9.22 0.63
CA ALA A 97 2.08 10.56 0.66
C ALA A 97 0.56 10.51 0.86
N TRP A 98 0.05 11.57 1.46
CA TRP A 98 -1.38 11.82 1.62
C TRP A 98 -1.63 13.32 1.61
N VAL A 99 -2.87 13.71 1.31
CA VAL A 99 -3.28 15.11 1.27
C VAL A 99 -4.70 15.26 1.79
N VAL A 100 -4.95 16.34 2.53
CA VAL A 100 -6.31 16.76 2.88
C VAL A 100 -6.72 17.83 1.87
N PRO A 101 -7.78 17.61 1.08
CA PRO A 101 -8.23 18.60 0.12
C PRO A 101 -8.74 19.87 0.82
N ASP A 102 -8.37 21.03 0.28
CA ASP A 102 -8.94 22.31 0.73
C ASP A 102 -10.36 22.46 0.16
N LEU A 103 -11.34 22.18 1.01
CA LEU A 103 -12.76 22.30 0.66
C LEU A 103 -13.26 23.76 0.70
N LEU A 104 -12.53 24.67 1.35
CA LEU A 104 -12.96 26.06 1.52
C LEU A 104 -12.69 26.90 0.26
N ARG A 105 -11.59 26.62 -0.44
CA ARG A 105 -11.26 27.33 -1.69
C ARG A 105 -11.91 26.74 -2.95
N SER A 106 -12.41 25.51 -2.87
CA SER A 106 -12.99 24.81 -4.02
C SER A 106 -14.46 25.14 -4.29
N GLY A 107 -15.09 26.01 -3.48
CA GLY A 107 -16.51 26.35 -3.63
C GLY A 107 -17.45 25.16 -3.37
N LEU A 108 -16.93 24.10 -2.75
CA LEU A 108 -17.60 22.83 -2.46
C LEU A 108 -18.14 22.79 -1.02
N LEU A 109 -18.49 23.96 -0.48
CA LEU A 109 -19.37 24.06 0.67
C LEU A 109 -20.81 23.96 0.14
N LEU A 110 -21.50 22.88 0.51
CA LEU A 110 -22.97 22.80 0.41
C LEU A 110 -23.63 23.84 1.32
#